data_AF-A0A453D8C0-F1
#
_entry.id   AF-A0A453D8C0-F1
#
_cell.length_a   1.000
_cell.length_b   1.000
_cell.length_c   1.000
_cell.angle_alpha   90.00
_cell.angle_beta   90.00
_cell.angle_gamma   90.00
#
_symmetry.space_group_name_H-M   'P 1'
#
loop_
_entity.id
_entity.type
_entity.pdbx_description
1 polymer ?
#
loop_
_entity_poly.entity_id
_entity_poly.type
_entity_poly.pdbx_seq_one_letter_code
_entity_poly.pdbx_strand_id
1 'polypeptide(L)'
;MKALIAIPKVQPRFALAIWKKYSTMRSLLKVYMDSTKTVREKELLLQDLKCEDRVGDESRRLGPVCSRRVYRTLMAEDGAVEADAAAE
;
A
#
# COMPACT_ATOMS: atom_id res chain seq x y z
N MET A 1 -5.39 -7.23 -9.28
CA MET A 1 -4.62 -6.00 -9.55
C MET A 1 -5.50 -4.75 -9.48
N LYS A 2 -6.73 -4.78 -10.01
CA LYS A 2 -7.67 -3.64 -10.07
C LYS A 2 -7.91 -2.92 -8.73
N ALA A 3 -8.03 -3.65 -7.61
CA ALA A 3 -8.31 -3.05 -6.31
C ALA A 3 -7.21 -2.10 -5.77
N LEU A 4 -5.92 -2.42 -5.98
CA LEU A 4 -4.81 -1.56 -5.52
C LEU A 4 -4.66 -0.30 -6.39
N ILE A 5 -4.98 -0.42 -7.68
CA ILE A 5 -4.96 0.69 -8.64
C ILE A 5 -6.12 1.67 -8.36
N ALA A 6 -7.23 1.17 -7.84
CA ALA A 6 -8.39 1.99 -7.48
C ALA A 6 -8.18 2.84 -6.22
N ILE A 7 -7.10 2.62 -5.44
CA ILE A 7 -6.82 3.42 -4.24
C ILE A 7 -6.39 4.83 -4.69
N PRO A 8 -7.09 5.89 -4.27
CA PRO A 8 -6.77 7.25 -4.66
C PRO A 8 -5.30 7.59 -4.36
N LYS A 9 -4.65 8.32 -5.26
CA LYS A 9 -3.26 8.81 -5.09
C LYS A 9 -2.21 7.68 -4.97
N VAL A 10 -2.56 6.41 -5.18
CA VAL A 10 -1.60 5.30 -5.33
C VAL A 10 -1.27 5.16 -6.81
N GLN A 11 -0.01 5.37 -7.17
CA GLN A 11 0.43 5.24 -8.56
C GLN A 11 0.42 3.76 -9.00
N PRO A 12 0.11 3.44 -10.28
CA PRO A 12 0.10 2.07 -10.78
C PRO A 12 1.41 1.30 -10.53
N ARG A 13 2.56 1.99 -10.56
CA ARG A 13 3.88 1.40 -10.23
C ARG A 13 3.94 0.84 -8.81
N PHE A 14 3.32 1.53 -7.84
CA PHE A 14 3.28 1.13 -6.45
C PHE A 14 2.35 -0.07 -6.27
N ALA A 15 1.19 -0.06 -6.94
CA ALA A 15 0.31 -1.22 -6.99
C ALA A 15 1.01 -2.46 -7.59
N LEU A 16 1.84 -2.28 -8.63
CA LEU A 16 2.62 -3.36 -9.23
C LEU A 16 3.70 -3.89 -8.29
N ALA A 17 4.44 -3.03 -7.60
CA ALA A 17 5.44 -3.44 -6.61
C ALA A 17 4.81 -4.25 -5.46
N ILE A 18 3.66 -3.78 -4.95
CA ILE A 18 2.89 -4.50 -3.92
C ILE A 18 2.43 -5.85 -4.46
N TRP A 19 1.93 -5.91 -5.70
CA TRP A 19 1.51 -7.16 -6.34
C TRP A 19 2.67 -8.15 -6.51
N LYS A 20 3.87 -7.68 -6.85
CA LYS A 20 5.06 -8.54 -6.96
C LYS A 20 5.43 -9.18 -5.62
N LYS A 21 5.34 -8.44 -4.50
CA LYS A 21 5.61 -8.96 -3.16
C LYS A 21 4.45 -9.79 -2.59
N TYR A 22 3.22 -9.39 -2.87
CA TYR A 22 1.98 -9.99 -2.42
C TYR A 22 1.10 -10.30 -3.64
N SER A 23 1.35 -11.44 -4.28
CA SER A 23 0.72 -11.87 -5.53
C SER A 23 -0.80 -12.05 -5.49
N THR A 24 -1.41 -11.97 -4.30
CA THR A 24 -2.86 -11.99 -4.11
C THR A 24 -3.28 -10.97 -3.05
N MET A 25 -4.52 -10.47 -3.14
CA MET A 25 -5.06 -9.62 -2.08
C MET A 25 -5.08 -10.35 -0.72
N ARG A 26 -5.40 -11.65 -0.73
CA ARG A 26 -5.42 -12.50 0.47
C ARG A 26 -4.07 -12.52 1.18
N SER A 27 -2.94 -12.60 0.46
CA SER A 27 -1.62 -12.63 1.10
C SER A 27 -1.24 -11.30 1.76
N LEU A 28 -1.65 -10.17 1.17
CA LEU A 28 -1.49 -8.86 1.80
C LEU A 28 -2.37 -8.72 3.04
N LEU A 29 -3.67 -9.06 2.91
CA LEU A 29 -4.64 -8.99 4.02
C LEU A 29 -4.23 -9.90 5.18
N LYS A 30 -3.68 -11.09 4.93
CA LYS A 30 -3.21 -12.01 5.98
C LYS A 30 -2.16 -11.35 6.88
N VAL A 31 -1.26 -10.54 6.32
CA VAL A 31 -0.24 -9.83 7.11
C VAL A 31 -0.85 -8.63 7.84
N TYR A 32 -1.80 -7.93 7.23
CA TYR A 32 -2.52 -6.85 7.90
C TYR A 32 -3.45 -7.33 9.02
N MET A 33 -3.98 -8.54 8.94
CA MET A 33 -4.81 -9.16 9.97
C MET A 33 -4.02 -9.88 11.07
N ASP A 34 -2.69 -9.90 10.98
CA ASP A 34 -1.82 -10.51 12.01
C ASP A 34 -1.95 -9.74 13.34
N SER A 35 -2.49 -10.39 14.37
CA SER A 35 -2.70 -9.79 15.70
C SER A 35 -1.41 -9.57 16.48
N THR A 36 -0.29 -10.17 16.04
CA THR A 36 1.03 -9.96 16.67
C THR A 36 1.66 -8.63 16.29
N LYS A 37 1.13 -7.94 15.27
CA LYS A 37 1.61 -6.65 14.79
C LYS A 37 0.72 -5.53 15.26
N THR A 38 1.34 -4.44 15.71
CA THR A 38 0.67 -3.19 16.02
C THR A 38 0.11 -2.55 14.75
N VAL A 39 -0.89 -1.67 14.91
CA VAL A 39 -1.43 -0.86 13.80
C VAL A 39 -0.32 -0.07 13.10
N ARG A 40 0.62 0.49 13.87
CA ARG A 40 1.74 1.26 13.32
C ARG A 40 2.67 0.43 12.44
N GLU A 41 2.98 -0.80 12.84
CA GLU A 41 3.81 -1.70 12.03
C GLU A 41 3.11 -2.08 10.72
N LYS A 42 1.79 -2.29 10.77
CA LYS A 42 0.98 -2.59 9.57
C LYS A 42 0.90 -1.39 8.64
N GLU A 43 0.72 -0.19 9.19
CA GLU A 43 0.74 1.08 8.45
C GLU A 43 2.07 1.32 7.72
N LEU A 44 3.19 0.85 8.26
CA LEU A 44 4.53 1.02 7.70
C LEU A 44 5.04 -0.19 6.92
N LEU A 45 4.25 -1.27 6.83
CA LEU A 45 4.65 -2.56 6.23
C LEU A 45 5.24 -2.43 4.81
N LEU A 46 4.74 -1.47 4.03
CA LEU A 46 5.12 -1.28 2.64
C LEU A 46 6.09 -0.12 2.43
N GLN A 47 6.48 0.62 3.48
CA GLN A 47 7.25 1.87 3.34
C GLN A 47 8.57 1.67 2.59
N ASP A 48 9.22 0.52 2.82
CA ASP A 48 10.54 0.18 2.29
C ASP A 48 10.47 -0.68 1.02
N LEU A 49 9.26 -0.90 0.50
CA LEU A 49 9.07 -1.65 -0.73
C LEU A 49 9.65 -0.86 -1.91
N LYS A 50 10.66 -1.43 -2.55
CA LYS A 50 11.31 -0.88 -3.74
C LYS A 50 10.40 -1.01 -4.96
N CYS A 51 10.28 0.07 -5.72
CA CYS A 51 9.52 0.09 -6.97
C CYS A 51 10.51 -0.03 -8.12
N GLU A 52 10.42 -1.12 -8.88
CA GLU A 52 11.24 -1.28 -10.07
C GLU A 52 10.73 -0.33 -11.16
N ASP A 53 11.40 0.83 -11.28
CA ASP A 53 11.08 1.83 -12.29
C ASP A 53 11.80 1.54 -13.63
N ARG A 54 12.94 0.83 -13.59
CA ARG A 54 13.71 0.21 -14.71
C ARG A 54 14.93 -0.55 -14.15
N VAL A 55 15.52 -1.45 -14.93
CA VAL A 55 16.80 -2.10 -14.60
C VAL A 55 17.90 -1.03 -14.51
N GLY A 56 18.47 -0.84 -13.32
CA GLY A 56 19.62 0.06 -13.10
C GLY A 56 19.31 1.42 -12.45
N ASP A 57 18.04 1.76 -12.20
CA ASP A 57 17.66 2.98 -11.48
C ASP A 57 17.48 2.70 -9.97
N GLU A 58 17.87 3.65 -9.12
CA GLU A 58 17.63 3.56 -7.68
C GLU A 58 16.12 3.49 -7.43
N SER A 59 15.62 2.27 -7.26
CA SER A 59 14.20 1.98 -7.17
C SER A 59 13.54 2.78 -6.05
N ARG A 60 12.78 3.83 -6.41
CA ARG A 60 12.07 4.69 -5.47
C ARG A 60 11.24 3.82 -4.53
N ARG A 61 11.39 4.03 -3.23
CA ARG A 61 10.60 3.31 -2.22
C ARG A 61 9.18 3.87 -2.16
N LEU A 62 8.21 3.03 -1.80
CA LEU A 62 6.81 3.44 -1.63
C LEU A 62 6.66 4.60 -0.63
N GLY A 63 7.46 4.57 0.44
CA GLY A 63 7.43 5.54 1.52
C GLY A 63 6.26 5.36 2.49
N PRO A 64 6.34 6.00 3.66
CA PRO A 64 5.39 5.80 4.76
C PRO A 64 3.98 6.35 4.45
N VAL A 65 3.88 7.40 3.62
CA VAL A 65 2.58 8.00 3.25
C VAL A 65 1.77 7.04 2.39
N CYS A 66 2.38 6.47 1.34
CA CYS A 66 1.70 5.51 0.46
C CYS A 66 1.35 4.22 1.21
N SER A 67 2.27 3.70 2.03
CA SER A 67 2.05 2.52 2.87
C SER A 67 0.84 2.69 3.80
N ARG A 68 0.76 3.82 4.51
CA ARG A 68 -0.39 4.15 5.38
C ARG A 68 -1.70 4.19 4.62
N ARG A 69 -1.70 4.85 3.46
CA ARG A 69 -2.92 5.00 2.65
C ARG A 69 -3.46 3.65 2.20
N VAL A 70 -2.60 2.75 1.75
CA VAL A 70 -2.99 1.39 1.34
C VAL A 70 -3.57 0.62 2.52
N TYR A 71 -2.90 0.64 3.67
CA TYR A 71 -3.37 -0.04 4.88
C TYR A 71 -4.76 0.45 5.29
N ARG A 72 -4.93 1.77 5.48
CA ARG A 72 -6.20 2.35 5.94
C ARG A 72 -7.34 2.10 4.95
N THR A 73 -7.06 2.20 3.65
CA THR A 73 -8.07 1.94 2.61
C THR A 73 -8.56 0.50 2.63
N LEU A 74 -7.65 -0.47 2.84
CA LEU A 74 -8.01 -1.89 2.83
C LEU A 74 -8.56 -2.41 4.16
N MET A 75 -8.26 -1.72 5.26
CA MET A 75 -8.66 -2.12 6.61
C MET A 75 -9.78 -1.25 7.19
N ALA A 76 -10.27 -0.25 6.45
CA ALA A 76 -11.44 0.52 6.87
C ALA A 76 -12.64 -0.42 7.02
N GLU A 77 -13.23 -0.46 8.22
CA GLU A 77 -14.39 -1.30 8.53
C GLU A 77 -15.68 -0.79 7.89
N ASP A 78 -15.66 0.44 7.36
CA ASP A 78 -16.76 1.07 6.65
C ASP A 78 -16.25 1.66 5.33
N GLY A 79 -17.03 1.57 4.25
CA GLY A 79 -16.64 1.97 2.89
C GLY A 79 -16.33 3.47 2.71
N ALA A 80 -16.32 4.25 3.79
CA ALA A 80 -15.93 5.64 3.87
C ALA A 80 -14.40 5.78 3.90
N VAL A 81 -13.76 5.56 2.76
CA VAL A 81 -12.43 6.12 2.51
C VAL A 81 -12.61 7.61 2.31
N GLU A 82 -12.53 8.39 3.38
CA GLU A 82 -12.22 9.81 3.27
C GLU A 82 -10.79 9.91 2.72
N ALA A 83 -10.71 9.93 1.39
CA ALA A 83 -9.52 10.31 0.67
C ALA A 83 -9.33 11.81 0.89
N ASP A 84 -8.64 12.12 1.99
CA ASP A 84 -8.24 13.45 2.46
C ASP A 84 -8.13 14.44 1.29
N ALA A 85 -9.02 15.43 1.36
CA ALA A 85 -9.24 16.45 0.36
C ALA A 85 -7.97 17.26 0.09
N ALA A 86 -7.99 17.99 -1.01
CA ALA A 86 -6.94 18.84 -1.50
C ALA A 86 -6.31 19.72 -0.40
N ALA A 87 -4.98 19.85 -0.45
CA ALA A 87 -4.29 21.04 0.04
C ALA A 87 -3.46 21.55 -1.14
N GLU A 88 -3.87 22.74 -1.57
CA GLU A 88 -3.32 23.76 -2.48
C GLU A 88 -1.92 23.53 -3.11
#